data_AF-A0A353B6R8-F1
#
_entry.id   AF-A0A353B6R8-F1
#
_cell.length_a   1.000
_cell.length_b   1.000
_cell.length_c   1.000
_cell.angle_alpha   90.00
_cell.angle_beta   90.00
_cell.angle_gamma   90.00
#
_symmetry.space_group_name_H-M   'P 1'
#
loop_
_entity.id
_entity.type
_entity.pdbx_description
1 polymer ?
#
loop_
_entity_poly.entity_id
_entity_poly.type
_entity_poly.pdbx_seq_one_letter_code
_entity_poly.pdbx_strand_id
1 'polypeptide(L)'
;MPMNHQVLLASTFLHRFVIFSVVAVASTVAAEDAERSWRQFRGNDANGLALKADLPTQWSEDTATWQTPIPGRGWSSPVVDNGEIWLTTATEDGLSMSVMCIDLDSGKVLVDKKVFTNAQTQADYHKTNSYASPTPVLGAKHVFVHFGTYGTAAIDRSDHSVVWQRRDLPCNHYRGPGSSPILHDGLLIFHMDGFDHQYAVALDATTGKTVWKKDRDIDYGTDNGDFYKAFSTPIVIDVSGQSQLISPASKACVALDPKTGHEIWRVRYDEHSTTVRPLFDGQYLYLSTGFGKAKMLCVAADGTGDVTQTHVKWVQPQNIGSKPSPVLVGSRLFNVWDKGVLVRLNTETGKIESQLRLGGDYSASLIATDKYIYAFDMQGSGHVLTLSDKPERVAENKLPAGCNASPAVAGNSLIVRTTTHLYRFDK
;
A
#
# COMPACT_ATOMS: atom_id res chain seq x y z
N MET A 1 6.48 93.77 12.87
CA MET A 1 7.94 93.62 12.63
C MET A 1 8.48 92.58 13.59
N PRO A 2 9.33 91.62 13.17
CA PRO A 2 9.52 90.97 11.87
C PRO A 2 9.02 89.50 11.92
N MET A 3 8.45 88.88 10.87
CA MET A 3 8.96 88.44 9.54
C MET A 3 9.86 87.18 9.54
N ASN A 4 9.54 86.28 8.59
CA ASN A 4 10.27 85.11 8.03
C ASN A 4 9.79 83.73 8.51
N HIS A 5 9.56 82.70 7.68
CA HIS A 5 9.56 82.52 6.22
C HIS A 5 8.64 81.32 5.88
N GLN A 6 8.19 81.27 4.62
CA GLN A 6 7.31 80.29 3.96
C GLN A 6 7.84 78.84 3.90
N VAL A 7 6.95 77.87 3.62
CA VAL A 7 6.96 76.83 2.54
C VAL A 7 5.85 75.78 2.87
N LEU A 8 4.69 75.73 2.19
CA LEU A 8 4.28 75.04 0.93
C LEU A 8 3.93 73.53 1.04
N LEU A 9 2.85 73.16 0.32
CA LEU A 9 2.35 71.82 -0.11
C LEU A 9 1.35 71.12 0.84
N ALA A 10 0.04 71.03 0.56
CA ALA A 10 -0.74 70.50 -0.57
C ALA A 10 -1.04 68.97 -0.49
N SER A 11 -2.34 68.69 -0.41
CA SER A 11 -3.06 67.63 -1.15
C SER A 11 -3.18 66.20 -0.59
N THR A 12 -4.42 65.72 -0.68
CA THR A 12 -4.90 64.35 -0.96
C THR A 12 -4.86 63.28 0.14
N PHE A 13 -6.01 63.12 0.82
CA PHE A 13 -6.46 61.84 1.37
C PHE A 13 -7.54 61.25 0.46
N LEU A 14 -7.17 60.28 -0.36
CA LEU A 14 -8.04 59.21 -0.87
C LEU A 14 -7.14 58.04 -1.25
N HIS A 15 -7.66 56.82 -1.22
CA HIS A 15 -7.02 55.49 -1.40
C HIS A 15 -6.70 54.73 -0.10
N ARG A 16 -7.74 54.10 0.44
CA ARG A 16 -7.62 52.78 1.07
C ARG A 16 -8.68 51.89 0.43
N PHE A 17 -8.25 50.79 -0.19
CA PHE A 17 -8.92 49.49 -0.33
C PHE A 17 -8.44 48.80 -1.61
N VAL A 18 -7.33 48.06 -1.55
CA VAL A 18 -7.12 46.81 -2.32
C VAL A 18 -5.96 46.05 -1.67
N ILE A 19 -6.20 45.19 -0.66
CA ILE A 19 -5.39 43.98 -0.38
C ILE A 19 -6.27 43.04 0.45
N PHE A 20 -7.02 42.12 -0.18
CA PHE A 20 -7.54 40.91 0.49
C PHE A 20 -8.12 39.94 -0.56
N SER A 21 -7.28 39.25 -1.35
CA SER A 21 -7.76 38.17 -2.24
C SER A 21 -6.76 37.06 -2.59
N VAL A 22 -5.53 37.06 -2.07
CA VAL A 22 -4.51 36.06 -2.50
C VAL A 22 -4.44 34.81 -1.60
N VAL A 23 -5.07 34.79 -0.42
CA VAL A 23 -4.93 33.69 0.56
C VAL A 23 -5.94 32.55 0.36
N ALA A 24 -7.03 32.74 -0.38
CA ALA A 24 -8.08 31.71 -0.51
C ALA A 24 -7.81 30.63 -1.57
N VAL A 25 -6.99 30.91 -2.60
CA VAL A 25 -6.77 30.00 -3.74
C VAL A 25 -5.75 28.90 -3.43
N ALA A 26 -4.75 29.17 -2.57
CA ALA A 26 -3.74 28.18 -2.21
C ALA A 26 -4.30 27.05 -1.32
N SER A 27 -5.31 27.36 -0.50
CA SER A 27 -5.93 26.38 0.41
C SER A 27 -6.85 25.39 -0.32
N THR A 28 -7.46 25.78 -1.44
CA THR A 28 -8.36 24.90 -2.21
C THR A 28 -7.59 23.90 -3.08
N VAL A 29 -6.48 24.32 -3.69
CA VAL A 29 -5.63 23.42 -4.53
C VAL A 29 -5.00 22.32 -3.67
N ALA A 30 -4.45 22.67 -2.50
CA ALA A 30 -3.85 21.68 -1.59
C ALA A 30 -4.87 20.66 -1.03
N ALA A 31 -6.13 21.06 -0.87
CA ALA A 31 -7.20 20.16 -0.43
C ALA A 31 -7.64 19.20 -1.55
N GLU A 32 -7.73 19.67 -2.79
CA GLU A 32 -8.06 18.85 -3.96
C GLU A 32 -6.96 17.83 -4.27
N ASP A 33 -5.69 18.23 -4.17
CA ASP A 33 -4.54 17.32 -4.34
C ASP A 33 -4.49 16.24 -3.26
N ALA A 34 -4.86 16.57 -2.02
CA ALA A 34 -4.93 15.59 -0.93
C ALA A 34 -6.00 14.52 -1.20
N GLU A 35 -7.17 14.90 -1.70
CA GLU A 35 -8.24 13.96 -2.07
C GLU A 35 -7.87 13.06 -3.26
N ARG A 36 -6.95 13.51 -4.12
CA ARG A 36 -6.44 12.74 -5.27
C ARG A 36 -5.17 11.94 -4.98
N SER A 37 -4.74 11.86 -3.71
CA SER A 37 -3.51 11.17 -3.33
C SER A 37 -3.76 9.75 -2.78
N TRP A 38 -2.90 8.83 -3.20
CA TRP A 38 -2.87 7.42 -2.81
C TRP A 38 -1.42 6.94 -2.82
N ARG A 39 -0.61 7.47 -1.90
CA ARG A 39 0.86 7.51 -2.00
C ARG A 39 1.60 6.20 -1.72
N GLN A 40 0.90 5.18 -1.24
CA GLN A 40 1.51 3.90 -0.89
C GLN A 40 0.52 2.75 -1.15
N PHE A 41 1.01 1.51 -1.03
CA PHE A 41 0.18 0.32 -1.13
C PHE A 41 -1.05 0.42 -0.22
N ARG A 42 -2.26 0.29 -0.77
CA ARG A 42 -3.53 0.45 -0.02
C ARG A 42 -3.80 1.85 0.54
N GLY A 43 -3.24 2.89 -0.09
CA GLY A 43 -3.61 4.28 0.17
C GLY A 43 -2.84 4.91 1.32
N ASN A 44 -3.09 6.21 1.54
CA ASN A 44 -2.30 7.02 2.46
C ASN A 44 -2.27 6.45 3.89
N ASP A 45 -3.38 5.88 4.35
CA ASP A 45 -3.53 5.28 5.67
C ASP A 45 -3.30 3.76 5.69
N ALA A 46 -2.78 3.19 4.59
CA ALA A 46 -2.41 1.77 4.48
C ALA A 46 -3.54 0.73 4.67
N ASN A 47 -4.79 1.17 4.75
CA ASN A 47 -5.95 0.37 5.16
C ASN A 47 -6.95 0.08 4.01
N GLY A 48 -6.67 0.57 2.80
CA GLY A 48 -7.52 0.38 1.61
C GLY A 48 -8.80 1.22 1.62
N LEU A 49 -8.88 2.27 2.43
CA LEU A 49 -10.08 3.10 2.55
C LEU A 49 -9.97 4.38 1.72
N ALA A 50 -11.05 4.69 1.00
CA ALA A 50 -11.31 5.95 0.32
C ALA A 50 -12.70 6.45 0.72
N LEU A 51 -12.91 6.69 2.03
CA LEU A 51 -14.25 6.80 2.61
C LEU A 51 -15.15 7.87 1.95
N LYS A 52 -14.59 8.97 1.45
CA LYS A 52 -15.36 10.05 0.83
C LYS A 52 -15.50 9.93 -0.69
N ALA A 53 -14.82 8.97 -1.31
CA ALA A 53 -14.80 8.83 -2.76
C ALA A 53 -16.13 8.30 -3.28
N ASP A 54 -16.64 8.91 -4.34
CA ASP A 54 -17.86 8.49 -5.03
C ASP A 54 -17.52 7.73 -6.32
N LEU A 55 -16.95 6.54 -6.15
CA LEU A 55 -16.40 5.73 -7.24
C LEU A 55 -17.49 5.16 -8.18
N PRO A 56 -17.16 4.87 -9.45
CA PRO A 56 -18.07 4.20 -10.37
C PRO A 56 -18.46 2.81 -9.86
N THR A 57 -19.68 2.38 -10.15
CA THR A 57 -20.15 1.02 -9.81
C THR A 57 -20.21 0.09 -11.03
N GLN A 58 -20.20 0.65 -12.24
CA GLN A 58 -20.22 -0.06 -13.51
C GLN A 58 -18.98 0.34 -14.30
N TRP A 59 -18.27 -0.64 -14.87
CA TRP A 59 -17.11 -0.41 -15.72
C TRP A 59 -16.83 -1.61 -16.64
N SER A 60 -16.14 -1.33 -17.73
CA SER A 60 -15.67 -2.26 -18.76
C SER A 60 -14.53 -1.56 -19.52
N GLU A 61 -13.80 -2.30 -20.36
CA GLU A 61 -12.76 -1.68 -21.20
C GLU A 61 -13.30 -0.54 -22.09
N ASP A 62 -14.55 -0.64 -22.55
CA ASP A 62 -15.22 0.36 -23.39
C ASP A 62 -15.66 1.62 -22.64
N THR A 63 -15.81 1.55 -21.32
CA THR A 63 -16.23 2.67 -20.46
C THR A 63 -15.08 3.30 -19.70
N ALA A 64 -13.84 2.86 -19.95
CA ALA A 64 -12.66 3.49 -19.39
C ALA A 64 -12.53 4.94 -19.87
N THR A 65 -12.28 5.87 -18.94
CA THR A 65 -11.93 7.26 -19.26
C THR A 65 -10.67 7.29 -20.14
N TRP A 66 -9.71 6.45 -19.78
CA TRP A 66 -8.56 6.11 -20.61
C TRP A 66 -8.03 4.72 -20.19
N GLN A 67 -7.26 4.12 -21.10
CA GLN A 67 -6.49 2.91 -20.85
C GLN A 67 -5.09 3.04 -21.45
N THR A 68 -4.09 2.54 -20.72
CA THR A 68 -2.67 2.67 -21.09
C THR A 68 -2.01 1.30 -21.01
N PRO A 69 -1.46 0.77 -22.12
CA PRO A 69 -0.70 -0.48 -22.09
C PRO A 69 0.50 -0.37 -21.15
N ILE A 70 0.69 -1.39 -20.30
CA ILE A 70 1.82 -1.48 -19.38
C ILE A 70 2.75 -2.59 -19.88
N PRO A 71 3.98 -2.26 -20.33
CA PRO A 71 4.92 -3.25 -20.84
C PRO A 71 5.41 -4.17 -19.72
N GLY A 72 5.81 -5.38 -20.12
CA GLY A 72 6.37 -6.38 -19.22
C GLY A 72 5.32 -6.99 -18.29
N ARG A 73 5.75 -7.37 -17.09
CA ARG A 73 4.94 -8.03 -16.07
C ARG A 73 5.28 -7.47 -14.69
N GLY A 74 4.26 -7.04 -13.96
CA GLY A 74 4.41 -6.50 -12.61
C GLY A 74 3.08 -6.45 -11.87
N TRP A 75 3.09 -6.71 -10.58
CA TRP A 75 1.89 -6.73 -9.73
C TRP A 75 1.84 -5.61 -8.69
N SER A 76 2.73 -4.61 -8.81
CA SER A 76 2.61 -3.41 -7.99
C SER A 76 1.27 -2.72 -8.21
N SER A 77 0.68 -2.29 -7.12
CA SER A 77 -0.51 -1.44 -7.17
C SER A 77 -0.11 -0.05 -7.66
N PRO A 78 -0.97 0.65 -8.40
CA PRO A 78 -0.73 2.05 -8.71
C PRO A 78 -0.70 2.88 -7.42
N VAL A 79 0.15 3.90 -7.39
CA VAL A 79 0.14 4.94 -6.36
C VAL A 79 0.02 6.30 -7.03
N VAL A 80 -0.73 7.20 -6.42
CA VAL A 80 -1.14 8.47 -7.06
C VAL A 80 -0.76 9.66 -6.19
N ASP A 81 -0.25 10.72 -6.79
CA ASP A 81 -0.04 12.01 -6.12
C ASP A 81 0.19 13.11 -7.16
N ASN A 82 -0.32 14.32 -6.93
CA ASN A 82 -0.11 15.49 -7.81
C ASN A 82 -0.35 15.21 -9.31
N GLY A 83 -1.40 14.47 -9.64
CA GLY A 83 -1.73 14.13 -11.04
C GLY A 83 -0.84 13.07 -11.69
N GLU A 84 0.04 12.41 -10.92
CA GLU A 84 0.93 11.37 -11.41
C GLU A 84 0.54 10.01 -10.84
N ILE A 85 0.51 8.97 -11.68
CA ILE A 85 0.37 7.58 -11.28
C ILE A 85 1.70 6.87 -11.47
N TRP A 86 2.25 6.31 -10.39
CA TRP A 86 3.51 5.60 -10.40
C TRP A 86 3.30 4.09 -10.20
N LEU A 87 4.06 3.28 -10.94
CA LEU A 87 4.07 1.83 -10.82
C LEU A 87 5.43 1.23 -11.21
N THR A 88 5.67 -0.01 -10.79
CA THR A 88 6.85 -0.78 -11.20
C THR A 88 6.48 -1.87 -12.20
N THR A 89 7.39 -2.16 -13.12
CA THR A 89 7.28 -3.28 -14.06
C THR A 89 8.64 -3.92 -14.28
N ALA A 90 8.65 -5.13 -14.83
CA ALA A 90 9.87 -5.82 -15.23
C ALA A 90 9.62 -6.60 -16.52
N THR A 91 10.68 -6.90 -17.26
CA THR A 91 10.63 -7.92 -18.32
C THR A 91 10.26 -9.28 -17.71
N GLU A 92 9.68 -10.19 -18.50
CA GLU A 92 9.25 -11.50 -17.97
C GLU A 92 10.40 -12.32 -17.38
N ASP A 93 11.62 -12.14 -17.90
CA ASP A 93 12.85 -12.73 -17.39
C ASP A 93 13.43 -11.98 -16.16
N GLY A 94 12.91 -10.81 -15.83
CA GLY A 94 13.37 -9.94 -14.73
C GLY A 94 14.75 -9.30 -14.95
N LEU A 95 15.34 -9.43 -16.15
CA LEU A 95 16.64 -8.86 -16.46
C LEU A 95 16.59 -7.33 -16.56
N SER A 96 15.42 -6.75 -16.86
CA SER A 96 15.18 -5.31 -16.81
C SER A 96 14.02 -4.98 -15.87
N MET A 97 14.23 -4.04 -14.97
CA MET A 97 13.23 -3.56 -14.02
C MET A 97 13.07 -2.05 -14.17
N SER A 98 11.84 -1.61 -14.36
CA SER A 98 11.49 -0.23 -14.68
C SER A 98 10.52 0.37 -13.69
N VAL A 99 10.58 1.69 -13.57
CA VAL A 99 9.54 2.52 -13.00
C VAL A 99 8.79 3.20 -14.15
N MET A 100 7.48 3.33 -14.01
CA MET A 100 6.65 4.10 -14.94
C MET A 100 5.92 5.21 -14.20
N CYS A 101 5.73 6.33 -14.89
CA CYS A 101 4.86 7.42 -14.49
C CYS A 101 3.84 7.67 -15.60
N ILE A 102 2.56 7.71 -15.23
CA ILE A 102 1.43 7.94 -16.13
C ILE A 102 0.70 9.19 -15.64
N ASP A 103 0.37 10.08 -16.56
CA ASP A 103 -0.47 11.24 -16.29
C ASP A 103 -1.90 10.80 -15.92
N LEU A 104 -2.39 11.20 -14.75
CA LEU A 104 -3.68 10.78 -14.19
C LEU A 104 -4.85 11.19 -15.09
N ASP A 105 -4.78 12.35 -15.74
CA ASP A 105 -5.90 12.92 -16.49
C ASP A 105 -5.96 12.41 -17.93
N SER A 106 -4.83 12.25 -18.60
CA SER A 106 -4.76 11.85 -20.00
C SER A 106 -4.37 10.39 -20.24
N GLY A 107 -3.87 9.68 -19.23
CA GLY A 107 -3.32 8.32 -19.37
C GLY A 107 -2.00 8.27 -20.13
N LYS A 108 -1.39 9.41 -20.47
CA LYS A 108 -0.12 9.45 -21.20
C LYS A 108 1.03 8.95 -20.33
N VAL A 109 1.88 8.11 -20.90
CA VAL A 109 3.14 7.73 -20.26
C VAL A 109 4.06 8.94 -20.24
N LEU A 110 4.36 9.45 -19.05
CA LEU A 110 5.31 10.53 -18.81
C LEU A 110 6.73 9.98 -18.67
N VAL A 111 6.85 8.79 -18.07
CA VAL A 111 8.13 8.12 -17.82
C VAL A 111 7.98 6.63 -18.02
N ASP A 112 8.94 6.04 -18.73
CA ASP A 112 9.30 4.62 -18.67
C ASP A 112 10.82 4.56 -18.50
N LYS A 113 11.27 4.31 -17.27
CA LYS A 113 12.69 4.36 -16.92
C LYS A 113 13.13 3.02 -16.38
N LYS A 114 14.04 2.37 -17.12
CA LYS A 114 14.78 1.22 -16.60
C LYS A 114 15.68 1.65 -15.45
N VAL A 115 15.44 1.11 -14.26
CA VAL A 115 16.16 1.41 -13.02
C VAL A 115 17.29 0.40 -12.80
N PHE A 116 17.00 -0.88 -13.04
CA PHE A 116 17.96 -1.96 -12.83
C PHE A 116 18.07 -2.86 -14.06
N THR A 117 19.31 -3.27 -14.34
CA THR A 117 19.63 -4.38 -15.24
C THR A 117 20.31 -5.47 -14.43
N ASN A 118 19.87 -6.72 -14.60
CA ASN A 118 20.39 -7.88 -13.90
C ASN A 118 20.98 -8.84 -14.93
N ALA A 119 22.13 -9.44 -14.63
CA ALA A 119 22.72 -10.46 -15.49
C ALA A 119 21.96 -11.80 -15.40
N GLN A 120 21.37 -12.07 -14.23
CA GLN A 120 20.62 -13.27 -13.90
C GLN A 120 19.53 -12.94 -12.87
N THR A 121 18.51 -13.78 -12.82
CA THR A 121 17.39 -13.69 -11.88
C THR A 121 17.13 -15.05 -11.22
N GLN A 122 16.42 -15.05 -10.10
CA GLN A 122 16.00 -16.27 -9.42
C GLN A 122 14.93 -16.96 -10.26
N ALA A 123 15.22 -18.16 -10.76
CA ALA A 123 14.39 -18.87 -11.73
C ALA A 123 13.02 -19.33 -11.18
N ASP A 124 12.89 -19.46 -9.85
CA ASP A 124 11.77 -20.17 -9.20
C ASP A 124 10.64 -19.27 -8.66
N TYR A 125 10.36 -18.12 -9.28
CA TYR A 125 9.29 -17.23 -8.83
C TYR A 125 7.89 -17.86 -9.00
N HIS A 126 6.96 -17.56 -8.07
CA HIS A 126 5.62 -18.14 -8.11
C HIS A 126 4.76 -17.50 -9.22
N LYS A 127 3.85 -18.27 -9.85
CA LYS A 127 3.03 -17.77 -10.98
C LYS A 127 2.13 -16.59 -10.63
N THR A 128 1.72 -16.48 -9.37
CA THR A 128 0.94 -15.35 -8.84
C THR A 128 1.80 -14.18 -8.37
N ASN A 129 3.11 -14.25 -8.61
CA ASN A 129 4.09 -13.24 -8.26
C ASN A 129 4.82 -12.74 -9.52
N SER A 130 5.66 -11.72 -9.37
CA SER A 130 6.46 -11.09 -10.43
C SER A 130 7.71 -10.47 -9.82
N TYR A 131 8.68 -10.11 -10.66
CA TYR A 131 9.87 -9.37 -10.24
C TYR A 131 9.55 -7.95 -9.76
N ALA A 132 8.39 -7.40 -10.14
CA ALA A 132 7.94 -6.04 -9.86
C ALA A 132 6.60 -6.01 -9.10
N SER A 133 6.43 -6.93 -8.13
CA SER A 133 5.26 -6.95 -7.26
C SER A 133 5.28 -5.90 -6.14
N PRO A 134 6.43 -5.55 -5.53
CA PRO A 134 6.45 -4.49 -4.53
C PRO A 134 5.96 -3.17 -5.13
N THR A 135 4.97 -2.57 -4.44
CA THR A 135 4.35 -1.30 -4.81
C THR A 135 5.29 -0.16 -4.42
N PRO A 136 5.55 0.82 -5.30
CA PRO A 136 6.36 1.98 -4.93
C PRO A 136 5.69 2.83 -3.85
N VAL A 137 6.46 3.67 -3.17
CA VAL A 137 5.94 4.66 -2.21
C VAL A 137 6.37 6.07 -2.62
N LEU A 138 5.44 7.02 -2.54
CA LEU A 138 5.64 8.41 -2.90
C LEU A 138 5.98 9.25 -1.67
N GLY A 139 7.14 9.88 -1.70
CA GLY A 139 7.46 11.03 -0.86
C GLY A 139 7.17 12.33 -1.59
N ALA A 140 7.41 13.45 -0.89
CA ALA A 140 7.18 14.78 -1.45
C ALA A 140 8.05 15.07 -2.70
N LYS A 141 9.31 14.61 -2.71
CA LYS A 141 10.28 14.87 -3.79
C LYS A 141 10.67 13.63 -4.58
N HIS A 142 10.57 12.45 -3.97
CA HIS A 142 11.07 11.21 -4.54
C HIS A 142 9.97 10.15 -4.61
N VAL A 143 10.03 9.32 -5.64
CA VAL A 143 9.40 8.01 -5.65
C VAL A 143 10.43 6.96 -5.27
N PHE A 144 10.05 6.05 -4.38
CA PHE A 144 10.91 4.95 -3.94
C PHE A 144 10.41 3.64 -4.54
N VAL A 145 11.30 2.94 -5.21
CA VAL A 145 11.02 1.65 -5.86
C VAL A 145 11.85 0.55 -5.22
N HIS A 146 11.26 -0.63 -5.10
CA HIS A 146 11.89 -1.80 -4.51
C HIS A 146 11.58 -3.03 -5.36
N PHE A 147 12.60 -3.85 -5.60
CA PHE A 147 12.49 -5.09 -6.37
C PHE A 147 13.10 -6.24 -5.57
N GLY A 148 13.00 -6.22 -4.24
CA GLY A 148 13.65 -7.23 -3.39
C GLY A 148 15.17 -7.20 -3.51
N THR A 149 15.76 -8.38 -3.72
CA THR A 149 17.22 -8.57 -3.80
C THR A 149 17.84 -7.86 -5.01
N TYR A 150 17.03 -7.57 -6.03
CA TYR A 150 17.53 -6.99 -7.29
C TYR A 150 17.87 -5.51 -7.15
N GLY A 151 17.19 -4.80 -6.23
CA GLY A 151 17.58 -3.47 -5.83
C GLY A 151 16.46 -2.61 -5.25
N THR A 152 16.88 -1.51 -4.64
CA THR A 152 16.02 -0.43 -4.13
C THR A 152 16.58 0.91 -4.61
N ALA A 153 15.73 1.85 -5.01
CA ALA A 153 16.18 3.16 -5.49
C ALA A 153 15.23 4.28 -5.08
N ALA A 154 15.78 5.49 -4.98
CA ALA A 154 15.02 6.73 -5.01
C ALA A 154 15.19 7.40 -6.37
N ILE A 155 14.07 7.89 -6.91
CA ILE A 155 14.02 8.65 -8.16
C ILE A 155 13.42 10.02 -7.83
N ASP A 156 14.04 11.08 -8.32
CA ASP A 156 13.52 12.43 -8.22
C ASP A 156 12.30 12.59 -9.12
N ARG A 157 11.20 13.11 -8.57
CA ARG A 157 9.92 13.22 -9.30
C ARG A 157 9.92 14.36 -10.31
N SER A 158 10.80 15.36 -10.15
CA SER A 158 10.83 16.54 -11.01
C SER A 158 11.60 16.32 -12.31
N ASP A 159 12.71 15.57 -12.26
CA ASP A 159 13.56 15.32 -13.43
C ASP A 159 13.75 13.83 -13.75
N HIS A 160 13.14 12.95 -12.96
CA HIS A 160 13.19 11.50 -13.12
C HIS A 160 14.60 10.92 -13.06
N SER A 161 15.56 11.63 -12.45
CA SER A 161 16.91 11.15 -12.20
C SER A 161 16.92 10.14 -11.05
N VAL A 162 17.89 9.22 -11.09
CA VAL A 162 18.10 8.30 -9.97
C VAL A 162 18.97 9.00 -8.94
N VAL A 163 18.43 9.23 -7.74
CA VAL A 163 19.15 9.93 -6.66
C VAL A 163 20.13 8.98 -5.97
N TRP A 164 19.68 7.75 -5.68
CA TRP A 164 20.53 6.69 -5.14
C TRP A 164 19.98 5.31 -5.49
N GLN A 165 20.85 4.29 -5.43
CA GLN A 165 20.50 2.88 -5.60
C GLN A 165 21.19 2.00 -4.55
N ARG A 166 20.54 0.91 -4.16
CA ARG A 166 21.07 -0.13 -3.28
C ARG A 166 20.86 -1.50 -3.93
N ARG A 167 21.88 -2.36 -3.89
CA ARG A 167 21.88 -3.73 -4.44
C ARG A 167 22.56 -4.75 -3.50
N ASP A 168 22.89 -4.31 -2.30
CA ASP A 168 23.67 -4.99 -1.28
C ASP A 168 22.78 -5.58 -0.17
N LEU A 169 21.49 -5.81 -0.47
CA LEU A 169 20.51 -6.42 0.42
C LEU A 169 20.14 -7.80 -0.12
N PRO A 170 20.94 -8.85 0.16
CA PRO A 170 20.70 -10.17 -0.38
C PRO A 170 19.47 -10.82 0.22
N CYS A 171 18.73 -11.54 -0.60
CA CYS A 171 17.61 -12.40 -0.21
C CYS A 171 17.27 -13.36 -1.36
N ASN A 172 17.31 -14.65 -1.12
CA ASN A 172 16.65 -15.64 -1.95
C ASN A 172 15.15 -15.59 -1.72
N HIS A 173 14.42 -14.82 -2.54
CA HIS A 173 12.98 -14.69 -2.39
C HIS A 173 12.26 -16.01 -2.65
N TYR A 174 12.87 -16.94 -3.40
CA TYR A 174 12.29 -18.16 -3.94
C TYR A 174 11.01 -17.86 -4.76
N ARG A 175 9.89 -17.54 -4.11
CA ARG A 175 8.60 -17.22 -4.74
C ARG A 175 8.50 -15.81 -5.33
N GLY A 176 9.56 -15.01 -5.31
CA GLY A 176 9.62 -13.63 -5.80
C GLY A 176 9.37 -12.58 -4.71
N PRO A 177 9.81 -11.33 -4.90
CA PRO A 177 9.65 -10.27 -3.90
C PRO A 177 8.19 -9.87 -3.72
N GLY A 178 7.82 -9.37 -2.54
CA GLY A 178 6.43 -8.95 -2.27
C GLY A 178 6.24 -7.84 -1.23
N SER A 179 7.18 -7.66 -0.29
CA SER A 179 7.08 -6.57 0.68
C SER A 179 7.29 -5.23 -0.02
N SER A 180 6.28 -4.36 0.05
CA SER A 180 6.38 -3.00 -0.48
C SER A 180 7.08 -2.09 0.53
N PRO A 181 7.88 -1.11 0.09
CA PRO A 181 8.42 -0.10 0.98
C PRO A 181 7.36 0.83 1.54
N ILE A 182 7.60 1.32 2.75
CA ILE A 182 6.83 2.40 3.38
C ILE A 182 7.75 3.57 3.74
N LEU A 183 7.19 4.76 3.85
CA LEU A 183 7.87 5.94 4.38
C LEU A 183 7.35 6.27 5.78
N HIS A 184 8.25 6.54 6.70
CA HIS A 184 7.92 7.04 8.03
C HIS A 184 9.07 7.87 8.58
N ASP A 185 8.83 9.13 8.97
CA ASP A 185 9.82 10.02 9.59
C ASP A 185 11.18 10.09 8.86
N GLY A 186 11.15 10.14 7.51
CA GLY A 186 12.36 10.19 6.68
C GLY A 186 13.06 8.83 6.51
N LEU A 187 12.50 7.74 7.03
CA LEU A 187 12.97 6.38 6.83
C LEU A 187 12.16 5.69 5.73
N LEU A 188 12.86 4.94 4.87
CA LEU A 188 12.30 3.98 3.94
C LEU A 188 12.44 2.58 4.54
N ILE A 189 11.32 1.93 4.86
CA ILE A 189 11.28 0.68 5.61
C ILE A 189 10.64 -0.43 4.79
N PHE A 190 11.24 -1.62 4.76
CA PHE A 190 10.70 -2.80 4.08
C PHE A 190 11.25 -4.11 4.68
N HIS A 191 10.63 -5.23 4.31
CA HIS A 191 11.02 -6.57 4.75
C HIS A 191 11.76 -7.34 3.65
N MET A 192 12.67 -8.21 4.08
CA MET A 192 13.39 -9.15 3.24
C MET A 192 13.32 -10.52 3.91
N ASP A 193 12.20 -11.22 3.70
CA ASP A 193 11.92 -12.52 4.30
C ASP A 193 11.91 -13.61 3.22
N GLY A 194 13.11 -14.04 2.84
CA GLY A 194 13.37 -15.06 1.84
C GLY A 194 13.55 -16.46 2.43
N PHE A 195 13.99 -17.37 1.57
CA PHE A 195 14.34 -18.74 1.91
C PHE A 195 15.61 -18.82 2.80
N ASP A 196 16.56 -17.92 2.57
CA ASP A 196 17.90 -17.92 3.17
C ASP A 196 18.10 -16.83 4.24
N HIS A 197 17.39 -15.71 4.12
CA HIS A 197 17.53 -14.55 5.01
C HIS A 197 16.17 -13.97 5.41
N GLN A 198 16.03 -13.57 6.67
CA GLN A 198 14.84 -12.92 7.20
C GLN A 198 15.23 -11.70 8.01
N TYR A 199 14.90 -10.51 7.51
CA TYR A 199 15.18 -9.26 8.21
C TYR A 199 14.26 -8.11 7.79
N ALA A 200 14.05 -7.17 8.70
CA ALA A 200 13.54 -5.85 8.39
C ALA A 200 14.70 -4.86 8.26
N VAL A 201 14.54 -3.83 7.42
CA VAL A 201 15.56 -2.80 7.21
C VAL A 201 14.91 -1.43 7.11
N ALA A 202 15.57 -0.42 7.68
CA ALA A 202 15.30 0.98 7.41
C ALA A 202 16.50 1.64 6.75
N LEU A 203 16.22 2.37 5.68
CA LEU A 203 17.17 3.24 5.00
C LEU A 203 16.80 4.69 5.28
N ASP A 204 17.79 5.55 5.38
CA ASP A 204 17.58 6.99 5.28
C ASP A 204 17.05 7.28 3.87
N ALA A 205 15.86 7.85 3.76
CA ALA A 205 15.18 8.03 2.48
C ALA A 205 15.91 9.03 1.57
N THR A 206 16.72 9.94 2.12
CA THR A 206 17.44 10.95 1.33
C THR A 206 18.71 10.38 0.72
N THR A 207 19.45 9.57 1.48
CA THR A 207 20.80 9.10 1.13
C THR A 207 20.85 7.64 0.72
N GLY A 208 19.81 6.87 1.04
CA GLY A 208 19.76 5.43 0.84
C GLY A 208 20.63 4.64 1.81
N LYS A 209 21.31 5.28 2.78
CA LYS A 209 22.18 4.59 3.76
C LYS A 209 21.35 3.80 4.76
N THR A 210 21.84 2.64 5.18
CA THR A 210 21.17 1.84 6.21
C THR A 210 21.22 2.57 7.56
N VAL A 211 20.07 2.78 8.17
CA VAL A 211 19.94 3.31 9.53
C VAL A 211 19.93 2.15 10.53
N TRP A 212 19.11 1.13 10.25
CA TRP A 212 19.12 -0.13 11.00
C TRP A 212 18.75 -1.31 10.10
N LYS A 213 19.21 -2.49 10.50
CA LYS A 213 18.84 -3.79 9.92
C LYS A 213 18.63 -4.76 11.08
N LYS A 214 17.46 -5.37 11.15
CA LYS A 214 17.02 -6.23 12.26
C LYS A 214 16.71 -7.62 11.73
N ASP A 215 17.49 -8.61 12.16
CA ASP A 215 17.15 -10.02 11.98
C ASP A 215 15.80 -10.31 12.66
N ARG A 216 14.98 -11.17 12.05
CA ARG A 216 13.68 -11.56 12.62
C ARG A 216 13.81 -12.27 13.96
N ASP A 217 14.87 -13.06 14.16
CA ASP A 217 15.09 -13.86 15.37
C ASP A 217 13.84 -14.67 15.78
N ILE A 218 13.28 -15.39 14.81
CA ILE A 218 12.08 -16.23 14.97
C ILE A 218 12.51 -17.70 14.93
N ASP A 219 12.06 -18.46 15.93
CA ASP A 219 12.09 -19.92 15.86
C ASP A 219 10.99 -20.41 14.92
N TYR A 220 11.40 -20.96 13.78
CA TYR A 220 10.49 -21.47 12.76
C TYR A 220 10.07 -22.94 12.98
N GLY A 221 10.70 -23.65 13.92
CA GLY A 221 10.44 -25.06 14.21
C GLY A 221 10.82 -26.03 13.07
N THR A 222 11.63 -25.59 12.12
CA THR A 222 12.11 -26.37 10.96
C THR A 222 13.39 -25.75 10.41
N ASP A 223 14.19 -26.52 9.68
CA ASP A 223 15.35 -26.09 8.91
C ASP A 223 15.03 -25.80 7.43
N ASN A 224 13.78 -26.03 7.00
CA ASN A 224 13.34 -25.78 5.63
C ASN A 224 12.99 -24.31 5.42
N GLY A 225 13.84 -23.62 4.65
CA GLY A 225 13.68 -22.21 4.28
C GLY A 225 12.35 -21.84 3.61
N ASP A 226 11.60 -22.81 3.08
CA ASP A 226 10.28 -22.55 2.51
C ASP A 226 9.31 -21.99 3.59
N PHE A 227 9.49 -22.37 4.86
CA PHE A 227 8.67 -21.92 5.97
C PHE A 227 9.09 -20.60 6.60
N TYR A 228 10.19 -19.98 6.18
CA TYR A 228 10.68 -18.72 6.79
C TYR A 228 10.09 -17.48 6.10
N LYS A 229 9.60 -17.67 4.88
CA LYS A 229 9.24 -16.58 3.99
C LYS A 229 8.01 -15.80 4.44
N ALA A 230 8.05 -14.51 4.16
CA ALA A 230 6.90 -13.62 4.24
C ALA A 230 7.02 -12.55 3.15
N PHE A 231 5.88 -11.99 2.79
CA PHE A 231 5.74 -11.03 1.69
C PHE A 231 4.94 -9.79 2.13
N SER A 232 4.54 -9.73 3.40
CA SER A 232 3.70 -8.65 3.93
C SER A 232 4.43 -7.31 3.95
N THR A 233 3.65 -6.25 3.76
CA THR A 233 4.10 -4.85 3.87
C THR A 233 3.79 -4.34 5.28
N PRO A 234 4.75 -3.72 6.00
CA PRO A 234 4.50 -3.24 7.35
C PRO A 234 3.53 -2.05 7.39
N ILE A 235 3.02 -1.74 8.59
CA ILE A 235 2.37 -0.46 8.90
C ILE A 235 3.05 0.17 10.10
N VAL A 236 2.95 1.49 10.24
CA VAL A 236 3.28 2.17 11.49
C VAL A 236 1.96 2.60 12.14
N ILE A 237 1.82 2.28 13.42
CA ILE A 237 0.68 2.69 14.24
C ILE A 237 1.16 3.58 15.39
N ASP A 238 0.26 4.36 15.95
CA ASP A 238 0.47 5.04 17.23
C ASP A 238 -0.29 4.32 18.33
N VAL A 239 0.39 4.05 19.44
CA VAL A 239 -0.22 3.49 20.65
C VAL A 239 0.18 4.38 21.82
N SER A 240 -0.77 5.17 22.31
CA SER A 240 -0.56 6.11 23.42
C SER A 240 0.64 7.05 23.21
N GLY A 241 0.88 7.53 21.99
CA GLY A 241 2.00 8.41 21.64
C GLY A 241 3.32 7.69 21.34
N GLN A 242 3.35 6.36 21.39
CA GLN A 242 4.49 5.56 20.94
C GLN A 242 4.22 5.02 19.53
N SER A 243 5.06 5.42 18.57
CA SER A 243 5.03 4.84 17.23
C SER A 243 5.58 3.40 17.24
N GLN A 244 4.83 2.48 16.64
CA GLN A 244 5.21 1.08 16.51
C GLN A 244 5.13 0.64 15.04
N LEU A 245 6.22 0.09 14.51
CA LEU A 245 6.25 -0.59 13.22
C LEU A 245 5.72 -2.01 13.39
N ILE A 246 4.49 -2.25 12.93
CA ILE A 246 3.89 -3.58 12.91
C ILE A 246 4.41 -4.33 11.71
N SER A 247 5.13 -5.41 12.00
CA SER A 247 5.96 -6.12 11.04
C SER A 247 5.59 -7.61 11.02
N PRO A 248 4.57 -8.00 10.24
CA PRO A 248 4.22 -9.41 10.07
C PRO A 248 5.34 -10.18 9.38
N ALA A 249 5.61 -11.38 9.87
CA ALA A 249 6.62 -12.30 9.35
C ALA A 249 6.03 -13.72 9.27
N SER A 250 6.84 -14.70 8.87
CA SER A 250 6.45 -16.10 9.05
C SER A 250 6.46 -16.47 10.54
N LYS A 251 5.48 -17.26 11.00
CA LYS A 251 5.33 -17.75 12.39
C LYS A 251 5.17 -16.70 13.49
N ALA A 252 5.29 -15.41 13.19
CA ALA A 252 5.08 -14.35 14.15
C ALA A 252 4.77 -13.01 13.48
N CYS A 253 4.18 -12.10 14.24
CA CYS A 253 4.23 -10.67 13.96
C CYS A 253 5.01 -9.99 15.07
N VAL A 254 5.90 -9.07 14.69
CA VAL A 254 6.77 -8.34 15.60
C VAL A 254 6.43 -6.85 15.50
N ALA A 255 6.30 -6.17 16.64
CA ALA A 255 6.31 -4.72 16.69
C ALA A 255 7.73 -4.22 16.98
N LEU A 256 8.20 -3.30 16.16
CA LEU A 256 9.51 -2.67 16.30
C LEU A 256 9.33 -1.18 16.56
N ASP A 257 10.25 -0.56 17.28
CA ASP A 257 10.43 0.89 17.23
C ASP A 257 10.91 1.25 15.81
N PRO A 258 10.19 2.10 15.06
CA PRO A 258 10.51 2.37 13.66
C PRO A 258 11.85 3.10 13.48
N LYS A 259 12.34 3.82 14.50
CA LYS A 259 13.57 4.62 14.43
C LYS A 259 14.82 3.80 14.68
N THR A 260 14.72 2.77 15.51
CA THR A 260 15.86 1.98 15.99
C THR A 260 15.83 0.52 15.54
N GLY A 261 14.67 0.00 15.14
CA GLY A 261 14.47 -1.42 14.84
C GLY A 261 14.47 -2.30 16.11
N HIS A 262 14.44 -1.71 17.30
CA HIS A 262 14.35 -2.46 18.55
C HIS A 262 12.97 -3.08 18.68
N GLU A 263 12.92 -4.32 19.15
CA GLU A 263 11.66 -5.02 19.35
C GLU A 263 10.95 -4.50 20.59
N ILE A 264 9.65 -4.23 20.44
CA ILE A 264 8.74 -3.83 21.52
C ILE A 264 8.01 -5.07 22.02
N TRP A 265 7.36 -5.80 21.11
CA TRP A 265 6.67 -7.05 21.41
C TRP A 265 6.62 -7.97 20.19
N ARG A 266 6.28 -9.24 20.43
CA ARG A 266 5.96 -10.23 19.39
C ARG A 266 4.76 -11.09 19.75
N VAL A 267 4.00 -11.49 18.73
CA VAL A 267 2.93 -12.49 18.82
C VAL A 267 3.24 -13.63 17.87
N ARG A 268 3.18 -14.88 18.35
CA ARG A 268 3.51 -16.09 17.57
C ARG A 268 2.27 -16.81 17.04
N TYR A 269 2.44 -17.49 15.91
CA TYR A 269 1.44 -18.35 15.26
C TYR A 269 2.13 -19.44 14.42
N ASP A 270 1.37 -20.40 13.91
CA ASP A 270 1.92 -21.57 13.23
C ASP A 270 2.01 -21.42 11.69
N GLU A 271 1.30 -20.45 11.11
CA GLU A 271 1.29 -20.24 9.66
C GLU A 271 2.51 -19.43 9.16
N HIS A 272 2.69 -19.41 7.84
CA HIS A 272 3.87 -18.85 7.16
C HIS A 272 3.45 -18.15 5.86
N SER A 273 4.38 -17.55 5.11
CA SER A 273 4.08 -16.85 3.85
C SER A 273 2.99 -15.80 4.00
N THR A 274 2.99 -15.05 5.10
CA THR A 274 2.03 -13.94 5.28
C THR A 274 2.27 -12.86 4.23
N THR A 275 1.19 -12.40 3.59
CA THR A 275 1.25 -11.36 2.54
C THR A 275 0.31 -10.20 2.83
N VAL A 276 -0.69 -10.43 3.68
CA VAL A 276 -1.74 -9.48 4.03
C VAL A 276 -1.16 -8.35 4.88
N ARG A 277 -1.55 -7.11 4.55
CA ARG A 277 -1.23 -5.93 5.33
C ARG A 277 -2.15 -5.86 6.56
N PRO A 278 -1.62 -5.66 7.78
CA PRO A 278 -2.42 -5.53 9.00
C PRO A 278 -3.43 -4.38 8.94
N LEU A 279 -4.48 -4.48 9.74
CA LEU A 279 -5.36 -3.34 10.08
C LEU A 279 -5.22 -3.00 11.56
N PHE A 280 -5.45 -1.73 11.90
CA PHE A 280 -5.45 -1.23 13.26
C PHE A 280 -6.69 -0.35 13.46
N ASP A 281 -7.40 -0.52 14.58
CA ASP A 281 -8.60 0.28 14.90
C ASP A 281 -8.38 1.33 15.99
N GLY A 282 -7.13 1.54 16.41
CA GLY A 282 -6.78 2.41 17.53
C GLY A 282 -6.49 1.63 18.83
N GLN A 283 -6.91 0.36 18.91
CA GLN A 283 -6.66 -0.49 20.07
C GLN A 283 -6.16 -1.88 19.68
N TYR A 284 -6.77 -2.48 18.68
CA TYR A 284 -6.51 -3.84 18.23
C TYR A 284 -5.97 -3.90 16.82
N LEU A 285 -5.03 -4.82 16.62
CA LEU A 285 -4.51 -5.25 15.34
C LEU A 285 -5.27 -6.46 14.83
N TYR A 286 -5.62 -6.44 13.54
CA TYR A 286 -6.19 -7.57 12.82
C TYR A 286 -5.13 -8.13 11.86
N LEU A 287 -4.66 -9.34 12.17
CA LEU A 287 -3.53 -9.98 11.50
C LEU A 287 -3.99 -11.26 10.81
N SER A 288 -3.70 -11.41 9.51
CA SER A 288 -3.79 -12.70 8.84
C SER A 288 -2.47 -13.45 8.98
N THR A 289 -2.54 -14.71 9.41
CA THR A 289 -1.35 -15.53 9.69
C THR A 289 -0.69 -16.10 8.44
N GLY A 290 -1.33 -15.97 7.27
CA GLY A 290 -0.75 -16.34 5.97
C GLY A 290 -1.16 -17.72 5.46
N PHE A 291 -0.30 -18.31 4.65
CA PHE A 291 -0.55 -19.53 3.89
C PHE A 291 -0.62 -20.79 4.77
N GLY A 292 -1.41 -21.77 4.31
CA GLY A 292 -1.82 -22.95 5.08
C GLY A 292 -3.30 -22.83 5.45
N LYS A 293 -3.61 -22.94 6.74
CA LYS A 293 -4.94 -22.64 7.29
C LYS A 293 -4.96 -21.21 7.83
N ALA A 294 -5.01 -20.23 6.92
CA ALA A 294 -5.01 -18.82 7.26
C ALA A 294 -6.01 -18.52 8.38
N LYS A 295 -5.55 -17.83 9.42
CA LYS A 295 -6.36 -17.39 10.55
C LYS A 295 -6.32 -15.87 10.65
N MET A 296 -7.38 -15.27 11.18
CA MET A 296 -7.38 -13.87 11.59
C MET A 296 -7.20 -13.82 13.10
N LEU A 297 -6.18 -13.10 13.56
CA LEU A 297 -5.93 -12.82 14.96
C LEU A 297 -6.36 -11.38 15.25
N CYS A 298 -7.01 -11.17 16.38
CA CYS A 298 -7.18 -9.86 16.99
C CYS A 298 -6.22 -9.74 18.17
N VAL A 299 -5.31 -8.78 18.11
CA VAL A 299 -4.20 -8.63 19.07
C VAL A 299 -4.21 -7.21 19.63
N ALA A 300 -4.21 -7.05 20.94
CA ALA A 300 -4.04 -5.74 21.57
C ALA A 300 -2.62 -5.20 21.33
N ALA A 301 -2.50 -3.92 21.00
CA ALA A 301 -1.24 -3.32 20.52
C ALA A 301 -0.38 -2.67 21.62
N ASP A 302 -0.83 -2.70 22.87
CA ASP A 302 -0.22 -2.07 24.04
C ASP A 302 0.73 -2.99 24.84
N GLY A 303 1.16 -4.10 24.22
CA GLY A 303 1.98 -5.10 24.87
C GLY A 303 3.47 -4.81 24.93
N THR A 304 4.22 -5.71 25.59
CA THR A 304 5.70 -5.70 25.65
C THR A 304 6.19 -7.14 25.77
N GLY A 305 7.29 -7.49 25.09
CA GLY A 305 7.85 -8.84 25.09
C GLY A 305 7.03 -9.85 24.28
N ASP A 306 7.06 -11.13 24.66
CA ASP A 306 6.22 -12.15 24.02
C ASP A 306 4.78 -12.06 24.55
N VAL A 307 3.86 -11.61 23.70
CA VAL A 307 2.47 -11.32 24.06
C VAL A 307 1.51 -12.40 23.60
N THR A 308 2.03 -13.54 23.12
CA THR A 308 1.23 -14.61 22.48
C THR A 308 0.09 -15.11 23.38
N GLN A 309 0.31 -15.21 24.69
CA GLN A 309 -0.69 -15.72 25.63
C GLN A 309 -1.53 -14.61 26.30
N THR A 310 -1.15 -13.33 26.14
CA THR A 310 -1.70 -12.24 26.95
C THR A 310 -2.49 -11.22 26.14
N HIS A 311 -2.18 -11.01 24.85
CA HIS A 311 -2.80 -9.95 24.04
C HIS A 311 -3.63 -10.46 22.87
N VAL A 312 -3.64 -11.78 22.60
CA VAL A 312 -4.54 -12.37 21.59
C VAL A 312 -5.95 -12.43 22.17
N LYS A 313 -6.84 -11.55 21.70
CA LYS A 313 -8.23 -11.47 22.14
C LYS A 313 -9.09 -12.60 21.57
N TRP A 314 -8.92 -12.88 20.27
CA TRP A 314 -9.60 -13.98 19.60
C TRP A 314 -8.85 -14.43 18.34
N VAL A 315 -9.22 -15.62 17.87
CA VAL A 315 -8.73 -16.23 16.63
C VAL A 315 -9.91 -16.73 15.80
N GLN A 316 -9.98 -16.33 14.54
CA GLN A 316 -10.92 -16.87 13.56
C GLN A 316 -10.17 -17.79 12.58
N PRO A 317 -10.37 -19.12 12.63
CA PRO A 317 -9.58 -20.08 11.88
C PRO A 317 -10.11 -20.40 10.46
N GLN A 318 -11.22 -19.81 10.02
CA GLN A 318 -11.89 -20.18 8.78
C GLN A 318 -12.20 -18.99 7.89
N ASN A 319 -12.20 -19.24 6.57
CA ASN A 319 -12.57 -18.28 5.53
C ASN A 319 -11.80 -16.96 5.59
N ILE A 320 -10.52 -17.00 5.99
CA ILE A 320 -9.62 -15.85 6.03
C ILE A 320 -8.72 -15.84 4.79
N GLY A 321 -8.50 -14.66 4.22
CA GLY A 321 -7.61 -14.48 3.08
C GLY A 321 -6.15 -14.63 3.49
N SER A 322 -5.37 -15.36 2.70
CA SER A 322 -3.90 -15.46 2.84
C SER A 322 -3.17 -14.43 1.96
N LYS A 323 -3.87 -13.91 0.94
CA LYS A 323 -3.39 -12.90 -0.02
C LYS A 323 -4.09 -11.54 0.06
N PRO A 324 -5.41 -11.46 -0.16
CA PRO A 324 -6.10 -10.19 -0.20
C PRO A 324 -6.21 -9.59 1.20
N SER A 325 -5.79 -8.33 1.36
CA SER A 325 -5.93 -7.65 2.64
C SER A 325 -7.38 -7.24 2.91
N PRO A 326 -7.86 -7.35 4.17
CA PRO A 326 -9.22 -6.97 4.57
C PRO A 326 -9.40 -5.46 4.65
N VAL A 327 -10.65 -5.00 4.78
CA VAL A 327 -10.99 -3.59 5.09
C VAL A 327 -11.80 -3.51 6.37
N LEU A 328 -11.60 -2.45 7.14
CA LEU A 328 -12.35 -2.12 8.35
C LEU A 328 -13.04 -0.77 8.14
N VAL A 329 -14.37 -0.76 7.96
CA VAL A 329 -15.15 0.47 7.71
C VAL A 329 -16.01 0.78 8.92
N GLY A 330 -15.55 1.72 9.76
CA GLY A 330 -16.08 1.90 11.11
C GLY A 330 -15.77 0.65 11.94
N SER A 331 -16.78 0.01 12.53
CA SER A 331 -16.64 -1.26 13.27
C SER A 331 -16.87 -2.51 12.40
N ARG A 332 -16.97 -2.37 11.08
CA ARG A 332 -17.31 -3.47 10.16
C ARG A 332 -16.06 -4.03 9.49
N LEU A 333 -15.61 -5.19 9.94
CA LEU A 333 -14.45 -5.89 9.38
C LEU A 333 -14.90 -6.82 8.25
N PHE A 334 -14.40 -6.58 7.04
CA PHE A 334 -14.64 -7.41 5.87
C PHE A 334 -13.35 -8.04 5.37
N ASN A 335 -13.40 -9.35 5.15
CA ASN A 335 -12.31 -10.14 4.60
C ASN A 335 -12.83 -10.90 3.39
N VAL A 336 -11.99 -11.11 2.36
CA VAL A 336 -12.30 -12.06 1.28
C VAL A 336 -11.33 -13.24 1.36
N TRP A 337 -11.86 -14.46 1.41
CA TRP A 337 -11.06 -15.66 1.27
C TRP A 337 -10.53 -15.78 -0.17
N ASP A 338 -9.33 -16.34 -0.33
CA ASP A 338 -8.64 -16.48 -1.62
C ASP A 338 -9.47 -17.13 -2.74
N LYS A 339 -10.51 -17.89 -2.41
CA LYS A 339 -11.43 -18.53 -3.37
C LYS A 339 -12.79 -17.84 -3.51
N GLY A 340 -12.85 -16.55 -3.17
CA GLY A 340 -13.99 -15.69 -3.44
C GLY A 340 -15.17 -15.91 -2.50
N VAL A 341 -14.92 -15.85 -1.19
CA VAL A 341 -15.97 -15.73 -0.18
C VAL A 341 -15.69 -14.48 0.64
N LEU A 342 -16.52 -13.46 0.50
CA LEU A 342 -16.50 -12.31 1.40
C LEU A 342 -17.14 -12.72 2.72
N VAL A 343 -16.51 -12.40 3.84
CA VAL A 343 -17.07 -12.58 5.18
C VAL A 343 -17.06 -11.24 5.92
N ARG A 344 -18.11 -11.00 6.70
CA ARG A 344 -18.16 -9.93 7.69
C ARG A 344 -17.88 -10.54 9.06
N LEU A 345 -16.89 -9.99 9.75
CA LEU A 345 -16.43 -10.45 11.05
C LEU A 345 -16.89 -9.48 12.14
N ASN A 346 -17.33 -10.02 13.27
CA ASN A 346 -17.53 -9.26 14.48
C ASN A 346 -16.17 -8.89 15.08
N THR A 347 -15.85 -7.60 15.24
CA THR A 347 -14.55 -7.13 15.76
C THR A 347 -14.31 -7.52 17.22
N GLU A 348 -15.37 -7.70 18.01
CA GLU A 348 -15.27 -8.06 19.43
C GLU A 348 -14.99 -9.55 19.65
N THR A 349 -15.55 -10.41 18.81
CA THR A 349 -15.55 -11.88 19.02
C THR A 349 -14.84 -12.68 17.94
N GLY A 350 -14.55 -12.07 16.79
CA GLY A 350 -13.97 -12.73 15.62
C GLY A 350 -14.92 -13.65 14.86
N LYS A 351 -16.18 -13.78 15.28
CA LYS A 351 -17.15 -14.65 14.62
C LYS A 351 -17.57 -14.09 13.26
N ILE A 352 -17.72 -14.97 12.28
CA ILE A 352 -18.33 -14.63 10.99
C ILE A 352 -19.83 -14.39 11.25
N GLU A 353 -20.29 -13.17 11.00
CA GLU A 353 -21.71 -12.79 11.16
C GLU A 353 -22.50 -12.98 9.86
N SER A 354 -21.82 -12.86 8.72
CA SER A 354 -22.41 -13.09 7.40
C SER A 354 -21.34 -13.42 6.36
N GLN A 355 -21.77 -13.98 5.24
CA GLN A 355 -20.89 -14.31 4.13
C GLN A 355 -21.61 -14.17 2.78
N LEU A 356 -20.84 -13.86 1.74
CA LEU A 356 -21.29 -13.76 0.35
C LEU A 356 -20.31 -14.49 -0.56
N ARG A 357 -20.81 -15.43 -1.38
CA ARG A 357 -20.00 -16.12 -2.39
C ARG A 357 -19.83 -15.20 -3.60
N LEU A 358 -18.59 -14.89 -3.93
CA LEU A 358 -18.21 -14.16 -5.14
C LEU A 358 -17.76 -15.13 -6.24
N GLY A 359 -17.05 -16.21 -5.87
CA GLY A 359 -16.31 -17.02 -6.84
C GLY A 359 -15.04 -16.30 -7.33
N GLY A 360 -14.18 -16.98 -8.08
CA GLY A 360 -12.88 -16.44 -8.53
C GLY A 360 -11.74 -16.65 -7.54
N ASP A 361 -10.52 -16.34 -7.99
CA ASP A 361 -9.29 -16.38 -7.18
C ASP A 361 -8.81 -14.97 -6.83
N TYR A 362 -8.62 -14.66 -5.54
CA TYR A 362 -8.27 -13.31 -5.09
C TYR A 362 -6.80 -13.22 -4.69
N SER A 363 -6.14 -12.17 -5.19
CA SER A 363 -4.83 -11.71 -4.72
C SER A 363 -4.87 -10.21 -4.43
N ALA A 364 -5.63 -9.45 -5.23
CA ALA A 364 -5.88 -8.03 -4.98
C ALA A 364 -6.59 -7.83 -3.64
N SER A 365 -6.10 -6.86 -2.86
CA SER A 365 -6.71 -6.47 -1.60
C SER A 365 -8.03 -5.74 -1.82
N LEU A 366 -8.92 -5.82 -0.84
CA LEU A 366 -10.15 -5.04 -0.85
C LEU A 366 -9.82 -3.54 -0.72
N ILE A 367 -10.60 -2.72 -1.42
CA ILE A 367 -10.74 -1.29 -1.12
C ILE A 367 -12.19 -0.97 -0.78
N ALA A 368 -12.44 0.09 -0.02
CA ALA A 368 -13.79 0.50 0.34
C ALA A 368 -13.97 2.01 0.43
N THR A 369 -15.17 2.47 0.09
CA THR A 369 -15.68 3.81 0.39
C THR A 369 -16.59 3.75 1.62
N ASP A 370 -17.29 4.83 1.95
CA ASP A 370 -18.37 4.83 2.94
C ASP A 370 -19.65 4.10 2.47
N LYS A 371 -19.75 3.80 1.16
CA LYS A 371 -20.90 3.15 0.53
C LYS A 371 -20.63 1.68 0.15
N TYR A 372 -19.48 1.40 -0.47
CA TYR A 372 -19.23 0.12 -1.12
C TYR A 372 -17.85 -0.47 -0.84
N ILE A 373 -17.76 -1.79 -0.96
CA ILE A 373 -16.51 -2.56 -1.03
C ILE A 373 -16.27 -2.93 -2.50
N TYR A 374 -15.03 -2.83 -2.94
CA TYR A 374 -14.60 -3.25 -4.27
C TYR A 374 -13.63 -4.43 -4.13
N ALA A 375 -13.91 -5.50 -4.86
CA ALA A 375 -13.12 -6.72 -4.84
C ALA A 375 -12.81 -7.17 -6.28
N PHE A 376 -11.54 -7.44 -6.57
CA PHE A 376 -11.08 -7.85 -7.90
C PHE A 376 -10.43 -9.23 -7.85
N ASP A 377 -10.84 -10.12 -8.74
CA ASP A 377 -10.24 -11.44 -8.88
C ASP A 377 -9.13 -11.47 -9.96
N MET A 378 -8.31 -12.50 -9.91
CA MET A 378 -7.21 -12.74 -10.85
C MET A 378 -7.69 -13.03 -12.26
N GLN A 379 -8.95 -13.41 -12.44
CA GLN A 379 -9.57 -13.61 -13.74
C GLN A 379 -10.22 -12.33 -14.29
N GLY A 380 -10.16 -11.22 -13.55
CA GLY A 380 -10.58 -9.90 -13.96
C GLY A 380 -12.04 -9.56 -13.65
N SER A 381 -12.73 -10.37 -12.86
CA SER A 381 -14.04 -10.02 -12.34
C SER A 381 -13.87 -8.95 -11.24
N GLY A 382 -14.68 -7.90 -11.30
CA GLY A 382 -14.71 -6.83 -10.31
C GLY A 382 -16.09 -6.73 -9.69
N HIS A 383 -16.19 -6.86 -8.37
CA HIS A 383 -17.45 -6.82 -7.65
C HIS A 383 -17.58 -5.53 -6.83
N VAL A 384 -18.77 -4.93 -6.87
CA VAL A 384 -19.18 -3.83 -5.99
C VAL A 384 -20.18 -4.38 -4.99
N LEU A 385 -19.88 -4.24 -3.70
CA LEU A 385 -20.62 -4.90 -2.63
C LEU A 385 -21.08 -3.88 -1.60
N THR A 386 -22.26 -4.09 -1.01
CA THR A 386 -22.75 -3.25 0.08
C THR A 386 -21.97 -3.46 1.38
N LEU A 387 -21.96 -2.43 2.25
CA LEU A 387 -21.38 -2.49 3.60
C LEU A 387 -22.39 -2.93 4.68
N SER A 388 -23.48 -3.60 4.29
CA SER A 388 -24.57 -4.02 5.19
C SER A 388 -24.18 -5.22 6.05
N ASP A 389 -24.97 -5.49 7.10
CA ASP A 389 -24.78 -6.66 7.96
C ASP A 389 -24.89 -7.99 7.20
N LYS A 390 -25.61 -7.98 6.09
CA LYS A 390 -25.65 -9.04 5.07
C LYS A 390 -25.22 -8.40 3.74
N PRO A 391 -23.94 -8.51 3.35
CA PRO A 391 -23.45 -7.91 2.11
C PRO A 391 -24.14 -8.50 0.88
N GLU A 392 -24.46 -7.63 -0.07
CA GLU A 392 -25.08 -7.97 -1.35
C GLU A 392 -24.24 -7.41 -2.49
N ARG A 393 -24.34 -8.05 -3.66
CA ARG A 393 -23.67 -7.59 -4.88
C ARG A 393 -24.51 -6.51 -5.55
N VAL A 394 -23.94 -5.31 -5.65
CA VAL A 394 -24.54 -4.15 -6.34
C VAL A 394 -24.25 -4.21 -7.83
N ALA A 395 -23.03 -4.61 -8.18
CA ALA A 395 -22.59 -4.73 -9.56
C ALA A 395 -21.48 -5.79 -9.72
N GLU A 396 -21.36 -6.28 -10.95
CA GLU A 396 -20.29 -7.16 -11.40
C GLU A 396 -19.78 -6.68 -12.74
N ASN A 397 -18.47 -6.54 -12.83
CA ASN A 397 -17.75 -5.94 -13.96
C ASN A 397 -16.65 -6.89 -14.44
N LYS A 398 -16.14 -6.66 -15.65
CA LYS A 398 -15.11 -7.52 -16.23
C LYS A 398 -14.00 -6.72 -16.92
N LEU A 399 -12.76 -7.08 -16.59
CA LEU A 399 -11.53 -6.70 -17.28
C LEU A 399 -10.79 -7.99 -17.70
N PRO A 400 -10.95 -8.48 -18.95
CA PRO A 400 -10.56 -9.84 -19.36
C PRO A 400 -9.10 -10.23 -19.08
N ALA A 401 -8.19 -9.26 -19.05
CA ALA A 401 -6.76 -9.48 -18.80
C ALA A 401 -6.42 -9.92 -17.36
N GLY A 402 -7.37 -9.84 -16.42
CA GLY A 402 -7.14 -10.28 -15.03
C GLY A 402 -6.51 -9.22 -14.14
N CYS A 403 -6.84 -9.24 -12.84
CA CYS A 403 -6.37 -8.26 -11.85
C CYS A 403 -5.58 -8.96 -10.73
N ASN A 404 -4.25 -8.76 -10.69
CA ASN A 404 -3.40 -9.23 -9.59
C ASN A 404 -3.05 -8.12 -8.59
N ALA A 405 -2.91 -6.89 -9.11
CA ALA A 405 -2.63 -5.71 -8.31
C ALA A 405 -3.90 -5.21 -7.61
N SER A 406 -3.74 -4.57 -6.44
CA SER A 406 -4.87 -3.90 -5.80
C SER A 406 -5.16 -2.58 -6.52
N PRO A 407 -6.43 -2.17 -6.66
CA PRO A 407 -6.77 -0.89 -7.25
C PRO A 407 -6.31 0.28 -6.35
N ALA A 408 -6.23 1.47 -6.95
CA ALA A 408 -6.03 2.73 -6.25
C ALA A 408 -7.22 3.67 -6.49
N VAL A 409 -7.30 4.70 -5.66
CA VAL A 409 -8.32 5.73 -5.75
C VAL A 409 -7.65 7.09 -5.86
N ALA A 410 -8.14 7.94 -6.75
CA ALA A 410 -7.71 9.33 -6.88
C ALA A 410 -8.95 10.22 -6.99
N GLY A 411 -9.33 10.89 -5.90
CA GLY A 411 -10.60 11.61 -5.82
C GLY A 411 -11.77 10.64 -5.98
N ASN A 412 -12.56 10.83 -7.05
CA ASN A 412 -13.67 9.94 -7.41
C ASN A 412 -13.30 8.93 -8.51
N SER A 413 -12.04 8.88 -8.92
CA SER A 413 -11.56 7.98 -9.96
C SER A 413 -11.10 6.65 -9.36
N LEU A 414 -11.49 5.56 -10.00
CA LEU A 414 -10.99 4.22 -9.72
C LEU A 414 -9.87 3.89 -10.71
N ILE A 415 -8.68 3.60 -10.20
CA ILE A 415 -7.51 3.24 -10.99
C ILE A 415 -7.24 1.75 -10.86
N VAL A 416 -7.33 1.00 -11.96
CA VAL A 416 -7.20 -0.46 -11.96
C VAL A 416 -6.05 -0.88 -12.87
N ARG A 417 -5.12 -1.66 -12.32
CA ARG A 417 -4.05 -2.31 -13.09
C ARG A 417 -4.43 -3.76 -13.37
N THR A 418 -4.54 -4.10 -14.65
CA THR A 418 -4.65 -5.49 -15.11
C THR A 418 -3.28 -6.07 -15.47
N THR A 419 -3.26 -7.29 -15.98
CA THR A 419 -2.03 -7.91 -16.49
C THR A 419 -1.36 -7.13 -17.63
N THR A 420 -2.13 -6.37 -18.41
CA THR A 420 -1.64 -5.75 -19.65
C THR A 420 -1.82 -4.23 -19.70
N HIS A 421 -2.72 -3.66 -18.89
CA HIS A 421 -3.07 -2.24 -18.98
C HIS A 421 -3.30 -1.62 -17.60
N LEU A 422 -3.22 -0.29 -17.56
CA LEU A 422 -3.72 0.55 -16.49
C LEU A 422 -4.97 1.26 -17.01
N TYR A 423 -6.03 1.28 -16.22
CA TYR A 423 -7.28 1.95 -16.55
C TYR A 423 -7.61 3.00 -15.50
N ARG A 424 -8.24 4.08 -15.95
CA ARG A 424 -9.00 4.99 -15.09
C ARG A 424 -10.48 4.88 -15.43
N PHE A 425 -11.30 4.76 -14.39
CA PHE A 425 -12.74 4.84 -14.48
C PHE A 425 -13.24 5.99 -13.63
N ASP A 426 -14.05 6.85 -14.23
CA ASP A 426 -14.83 7.88 -13.56
C ASP A 426 -16.32 7.50 -13.57
N LYS A 427 -17.14 8.25 -12.84
CA LYS A 427 -18.59 8.02 -12.74
C LYS A 427 -19.38 8.49 -13.95
#